data_AF-A0A370X6P8-F1
#
_entry.id   AF-A0A370X6P8-F1
#
_cell.length_a   1.000
_cell.length_b   1.000
_cell.length_c   1.000
_cell.angle_alpha   90.00
_cell.angle_beta   90.00
_cell.angle_gamma   90.00
#
_symmetry.space_group_name_H-M   'P 1'
#
loop_
_entity.id
_entity.type
_entity.pdbx_description
1 polymer ?
#
loop_
_entity_poly.entity_id
_entity_poly.type
_entity_poly.pdbx_seq_one_letter_code
_entity_poly.pdbx_strand_id
1 'polypeptide(L)' 'MNLSVVEELMLHNLSCSQCRAGEPCLVAEHIEDSWPRRVALEAAMSIRQISTLDEAPHVVA' A
#
# COMPACT_ATOMS: atom_id res chain seq x y z
N MET A 1 -7.90 3.06 -3.76
CA MET A 1 -6.93 4.01 -3.19
C MET A 1 -6.21 3.27 -2.08
N ASN A 2 -4.91 3.03 -2.24
CA ASN A 2 -4.08 2.62 -1.10
C ASN A 2 -3.77 3.87 -0.28
N LEU A 3 -4.14 3.84 0.99
CA LEU A 3 -3.70 4.84 1.96
C LEU A 3 -2.19 4.70 2.13
N SER A 4 -1.49 5.80 2.39
CA SER A 4 -0.12 5.72 2.88
C SER A 4 -0.07 5.01 4.24
N VAL A 5 1.07 4.40 4.56
CA VAL A 5 1.29 3.79 5.88
C VAL A 5 0.99 4.75 7.03
N VAL A 6 1.31 6.04 6.85
CA VAL A 6 1.05 7.09 7.85
C VAL A 6 -0.45 7.30 8.05
N GLU A 7 -1.22 7.41 6.98
CA GLU A 7 -2.68 7.58 7.07
C GLU A 7 -3.36 6.37 7.71
N GLU A 8 -2.92 5.15 7.35
CA GLU A 8 -3.44 3.91 7.93
C GLU A 8 -3.14 3.82 9.44
N LEU A 9 -1.92 4.15 9.85
CA LEU A 9 -1.54 4.23 11.25
C LEU A 9 -2.31 5.32 12.01
N MET A 10 -2.52 6.50 11.40
CA MET A 10 -3.32 7.55 12.02
C MET A 10 -4.76 7.10 12.27
N LEU A 11 -5.40 6.46 11.28
CA LEU A 11 -6.75 5.91 11.44
C LEU A 11 -6.80 4.81 12.50
N HIS A 12 -5.80 3.94 12.55
CA HIS A 12 -5.70 2.91 13.58
C HIS A 12 -5.55 3.55 14.98
N ASN A 13 -4.66 4.51 15.14
CA ASN A 13 -4.41 5.20 16.41
C ASN A 13 -5.65 5.96 16.92
N LEU A 14 -6.53 6.42 16.03
CA LEU A 14 -7.80 7.03 16.42
C LEU A 14 -8.78 6.02 17.03
N SER A 15 -8.65 4.72 16.79
CA SER A 15 -9.60 3.71 17.30
C SER A 15 -8.99 2.72 18.29
N CYS A 16 -7.67 2.57 18.32
CA CYS A 16 -6.97 1.64 19.18
C CYS A 16 -6.63 2.25 20.55
N SER A 17 -7.16 1.68 21.62
CA SER A 17 -6.87 2.13 22.99
C SER A 17 -5.41 1.94 23.41
N GLN A 18 -4.75 0.88 22.93
CA GLN A 18 -3.32 0.62 23.20
C GLN A 18 -2.45 1.72 22.59
N CYS A 19 -2.65 2.04 21.31
CA CYS A 19 -1.92 3.11 20.65
C CYS A 19 -2.18 4.49 21.30
N ARG A 20 -3.43 4.76 21.72
CA ARG A 20 -3.76 6.00 22.45
C ARG A 20 -3.07 6.10 23.81
N ALA A 21 -2.82 4.97 24.46
CA ALA A 21 -2.09 4.89 25.72
C ALA A 21 -0.57 4.90 25.53
N GLY A 22 -0.07 4.84 24.28
CA GLY A 22 1.36 4.73 23.98
C GLY A 22 1.92 3.33 24.23
N GLU A 23 1.06 2.32 24.33
CA GLU A 23 1.45 0.92 24.56
C GLU A 23 1.81 0.21 23.25
N PRO A 24 2.67 -0.83 23.29
CA PRO A 24 2.97 -1.66 22.12
C PRO A 24 1.69 -2.23 21.49
N CYS A 25 1.59 -2.17 20.16
CA CYS A 25 0.43 -2.62 19.42
C CYS A 25 0.86 -3.46 18.21
N LEU A 26 0.61 -4.77 18.28
CA LEU A 26 0.95 -5.71 17.20
C LEU A 26 0.25 -5.39 15.87
N VAL A 27 -0.89 -4.70 15.92
CA VAL A 27 -1.60 -4.30 14.70
C VAL A 27 -0.88 -3.12 14.04
N ALA A 28 -0.40 -2.14 14.82
CA ALA A 28 0.41 -1.05 14.29
C ALA A 28 1.72 -1.57 13.69
N GLU A 29 2.41 -2.47 14.40
CA GLU A 29 3.62 -3.15 13.89
C GLU A 29 3.32 -3.90 12.58
N HIS A 30 2.22 -4.64 12.52
CA HIS A 30 1.84 -5.33 11.30
C HIS A 30 1.54 -4.37 10.13
N ILE A 31 0.91 -3.22 10.39
CA ILE A 31 0.65 -2.20 9.37
C ILE A 31 1.96 -1.69 8.78
N GLU A 32 2.97 -1.43 9.61
CA GLU A 32 4.30 -1.00 9.20
C GLU A 32 5.05 -2.10 8.43
N ASP A 33 5.12 -3.31 8.97
CA ASP A 33 5.88 -4.42 8.39
C ASP A 33 5.33 -4.88 7.04
N SER A 34 4.00 -4.85 6.89
CA SER A 34 3.35 -5.30 5.65
C SER A 34 3.33 -4.22 4.56
N TRP A 35 3.59 -2.95 4.91
CA TRP A 35 3.54 -1.83 3.97
C TRP A 35 4.50 -1.96 2.77
N PRO A 36 5.80 -2.25 2.94
CA PRO A 36 6.72 -2.41 1.81
C PRO A 36 6.25 -3.46 0.81
N ARG A 37 5.68 -4.56 1.31
CA ARG A 37 5.13 -5.62 0.46
C ARG A 37 3.92 -5.15 -0.33
N ARG A 38 3.00 -4.39 0.27
CA ARG A 38 1.84 -3.82 -0.43
C ARG A 38 2.27 -2.86 -1.53
N VAL A 39 3.21 -1.96 -1.24
CA VAL A 39 3.75 -0.99 -2.22
C VAL A 39 4.44 -1.70 -3.38
N ALA A 40 5.29 -2.70 -3.08
CA ALA A 40 5.97 -3.47 -4.12
C ALA A 40 4.99 -4.20 -5.04
N LEU A 41 3.92 -4.78 -4.48
CA LEU A 41 2.88 -5.44 -5.26
C LEU A 41 2.13 -4.44 -6.16
N GLU A 42 1.77 -3.26 -5.65
CA GLU A 42 1.10 -2.22 -6.44
C GLU A 42 1.98 -1.69 -7.56
N ALA A 43 3.27 -1.48 -7.29
CA ALA A 43 4.25 -1.12 -8.31
C ALA A 43 4.37 -2.19 -9.39
N ALA A 44 4.45 -3.47 -9.01
CA ALA A 44 4.51 -4.58 -9.96
C ALA A 44 3.25 -4.69 -10.83
N MET A 45 2.07 -4.46 -10.25
CA MET A 45 0.80 -4.43 -11.00
C MET A 45 0.77 -3.25 -11.98
N SER A 46 1.24 -2.08 -11.55
CA SER A 46 1.30 -0.86 -12.39
C SER A 46 2.23 -1.06 -13.58
N ILE A 47 3.41 -1.66 -13.36
CA ILE A 47 4.35 -2.00 -14.44
C ILE A 47 3.71 -2.97 -15.44
N ARG A 48 3.04 -4.03 -14.96
CA ARG A 48 2.35 -5.00 -15.84
C ARG A 48 1.30 -4.34 -16.71
N GLN A 49 0.51 -3.42 -16.16
CA GLN A 49 -0.52 -2.69 -16.91
C GLN A 49 0.09 -1.81 -18.02
N ILE A 50 1.22 -1.16 -17.74
CA ILE A 50 1.96 -0.37 -18.73
C ILE A 50 2.49 -1.28 -19.85
N SER A 51 3.11 -2.42 -19.50
CA SER A 51 3.63 -3.37 -20.50
C SER A 51 2.55 -3.95 -21.41
N THR A 52 1.32 -4.14 -20.92
CA THR A 52 0.21 -4.63 -21.75
C THR A 52 -0.37 -3.57 -22.70
N LEU A 53 -0.12 -2.28 -22.47
CA LEU A 53 -0.58 -1.20 -23.37
C LEU A 53 0.39 -0.97 -24.53
N ASP A 54 1.65 -1.36 -24.40
CA ASP A 54 2.70 -1.22 -25.43
C ASP A 54 2.60 -2.30 -26.54
N GLU A 55 1.82 -3.36 -26.32
CA GLU A 55 1.49 -4.38 -27.34
C GLU A 55 0.27 -4.02 -28.22
N ALA A 56 -0.16 -2.76 -28.26
CA ALA A 56 -1.10 -2.34 -29.29
C ALA A 56 -0.38 -2.33 -30.66
N PRO A 57 -0.84 -3.08 -31.68
CA PRO A 57 -0.14 -3.17 -32.95
C PRO A 57 -0.06 -1.78 -33.58
N HIS A 58 1.17 -1.30 -33.85
CA HIS A 58 1.40 -0.20 -34.76
C HIS A 58 0.80 -0.57 -36.12
N VAL A 59 -0.42 -0.12 -36.39
CA VAL A 59 -0.99 -0.12 -37.73
C VAL A 59 -0.23 0.93 -38.52
N VAL A 60 0.82 0.49 -39.21
CA VAL A 60 1.48 1.28 -40.26
C VAL A 60 0.51 1.30 -41.44
N ALA A 61 -0.15 2.46 -41.63
CA ALA A 61 -0.97 2.76 -42.79
C ALA A 61 -0.13 3.49 -43.85
#